data_AF-A0A2D6JUT8-F1
#
_entry.id   AF-A0A2D6JUT8-F1
#
_cell.length_a   1.000
_cell.length_b   1.000
_cell.length_c   1.000
_cell.angle_alpha   90.00
_cell.angle_beta   90.00
_cell.angle_gamma   90.00
#
_symmetry.space_group_name_H-M   'P 1'
#
loop_
_entity.id
_entity.type
_entity.pdbx_description
1 polymer ?
#
loop_
_entity_poly.entity_id
_entity_poly.type
_entity_poly.pdbx_seq_one_letter_code
_entity_poly.pdbx_strand_id
1 'polypeptide(L)'
;KVGEGIIRRLGNLERAYLIGDYADGKDSGIIDLLLVGDLDHYQLNDLSGKTERYIKRKIRTLVFSQEKYKKMLPELNRRAKVPIWENKT
;
A
#
# COMPACT_ATOMS: atom_id res chain seq x y z
N LYS A 1 2.00 -18.04 3.12
CA LYS A 1 2.60 -18.69 1.92
C LYS A 1 2.08 -18.16 0.57
N VAL A 2 0.78 -17.93 0.32
CA VAL A 2 0.31 -17.35 -0.97
C VAL A 2 0.59 -15.84 -1.09
N GLY A 3 0.41 -15.08 0.00
CA GLY A 3 0.66 -13.63 0.01
C GLY A 3 2.13 -13.22 -0.19
N GLU A 4 3.08 -14.03 0.29
CA GLU A 4 4.53 -13.72 0.19
C GLU A 4 5.05 -13.74 -1.25
N GLY A 5 4.55 -14.66 -2.09
CA GLY A 5 4.92 -14.71 -3.51
C GLY A 5 4.38 -13.53 -4.31
N ILE A 6 3.22 -13.00 -3.90
CA ILE A 6 2.61 -11.81 -4.50
C ILE A 6 3.44 -10.56 -4.14
N ILE A 7 3.86 -10.44 -2.89
CA ILE A 7 4.65 -9.31 -2.40
C ILE A 7 6.05 -9.30 -3.03
N ARG A 8 6.70 -10.47 -3.19
CA ARG A 8 8.01 -10.56 -3.87
C ARG A 8 7.98 -10.09 -5.31
N ARG A 9 6.83 -10.21 -6.00
CA ARG A 9 6.68 -9.74 -7.39
C ARG A 9 6.49 -8.23 -7.50
N LEU A 10 6.09 -7.56 -6.42
CA LEU A 10 5.94 -6.10 -6.40
C LEU A 10 7.28 -5.35 -6.39
N GLY A 11 8.40 -6.08 -6.27
CA GLY A 11 9.72 -5.50 -6.04
C GLY A 11 10.08 -5.54 -4.56
N ASN A 12 10.85 -4.55 -4.10
CA ASN A 12 11.29 -4.42 -2.72
C ASN A 12 10.29 -3.59 -1.90
N LEU A 13 9.16 -4.20 -1.52
CA LEU A 13 8.20 -3.59 -0.60
C LEU A 13 8.70 -3.68 0.84
N GLU A 14 9.00 -2.53 1.45
CA GLU A 14 9.46 -2.44 2.83
C GLU A 14 8.29 -2.32 3.81
N ARG A 15 7.31 -1.46 3.49
CA ARG A 15 6.16 -1.18 4.38
C ARG A 15 4.90 -0.92 3.56
N ALA A 16 3.75 -1.31 4.10
CA ALA A 16 2.46 -0.89 3.56
C ALA A 16 1.51 -0.47 4.67
N TYR A 17 0.73 0.56 4.37
CA TYR A 17 -0.27 1.13 5.27
C TYR A 17 -1.60 1.28 4.52
N LEU A 18 -2.68 0.96 5.21
CA LEU A 18 -4.01 1.43 4.85
C LEU A 18 -4.15 2.88 5.31
N ILE A 19 -4.61 3.76 4.44
CA ILE A 19 -4.82 5.18 4.72
C ILE A 19 -6.25 5.60 4.29
N GLY A 20 -6.61 6.86 4.51
CA GLY A 20 -7.90 7.39 4.06
C GLY A 20 -9.09 6.83 4.85
N ASP A 21 -10.26 6.80 4.22
CA ASP A 21 -11.53 6.50 4.88
C ASP A 21 -11.54 5.14 5.58
N TYR A 22 -10.93 4.12 4.97
CA TYR A 22 -10.86 2.78 5.57
C TYR A 22 -9.95 2.74 6.79
N ALA A 23 -8.91 3.59 6.86
CA ALA A 23 -8.10 3.73 8.06
C ALA A 23 -8.88 4.41 9.21
N ASP A 24 -9.89 5.22 8.88
CA ASP A 24 -10.85 5.80 9.81
C ASP A 24 -12.06 4.89 10.10
N GLY A 25 -12.09 3.66 9.55
CA GLY A 25 -13.20 2.71 9.73
C GLY A 25 -14.45 3.02 8.90
N LYS A 26 -14.35 3.88 7.88
CA LYS A 26 -15.45 4.25 6.98
C LYS A 26 -15.34 3.46 5.67
N ASP A 27 -16.42 2.78 5.28
CA ASP A 27 -16.50 2.10 3.97
C ASP A 27 -16.96 3.09 2.88
N SER A 28 -16.01 3.74 2.20
CA SER A 28 -16.26 4.65 1.08
C SER A 28 -16.14 4.02 -0.31
N GLY A 29 -15.82 2.72 -0.38
CA GLY A 29 -15.67 1.98 -1.63
C GLY A 29 -14.30 2.09 -2.32
N ILE A 30 -13.40 2.95 -1.84
CA ILE A 30 -12.02 3.09 -2.33
C ILE A 30 -11.03 2.69 -1.24
N ILE A 31 -10.17 1.72 -1.55
CA ILE A 31 -9.09 1.28 -0.67
C ILE A 31 -7.83 2.08 -1.00
N ASP A 32 -7.43 2.97 -0.10
CA ASP A 32 -6.20 3.75 -0.25
C ASP A 32 -5.02 3.06 0.44
N LEU A 33 -3.97 2.79 -0.33
CA LEU A 33 -2.74 2.16 0.18
C LEU A 33 -1.55 3.10 0.03
N LEU A 34 -0.83 3.32 1.13
CA LEU A 34 0.52 3.88 1.10
C LEU A 34 1.53 2.74 1.09
N LEU A 35 2.35 2.67 0.05
CA LEU A 35 3.39 1.68 -0.14
C LEU A 35 4.76 2.35 -0.06
N VAL A 36 5.68 1.75 0.70
CA VAL A 36 7.04 2.25 0.89
C VAL A 36 8.03 1.20 0.41
N GLY A 37 8.93 1.58 -0.49
CA GLY A 37 9.96 0.71 -1.04
C GLY A 37 10.32 1.07 -2.48
N ASP A 38 11.08 0.17 -3.11
CA ASP A 38 11.40 0.23 -4.54
C ASP A 38 10.52 -0.77 -5.29
N LEU A 39 9.44 -0.27 -5.90
CA LEU A 39 8.38 -1.10 -6.46
C LEU A 39 8.42 -1.13 -7.97
N ASP A 40 8.18 -2.31 -8.52
CA ASP A 40 7.91 -2.47 -9.95
C ASP A 40 6.49 -1.95 -10.25
N HIS A 41 6.42 -0.80 -10.92
CA HIS A 41 5.16 -0.16 -11.27
C HIS A 41 4.27 -1.00 -12.18
N TYR A 42 4.84 -1.83 -13.06
CA TYR A 42 4.07 -2.71 -13.94
C TYR A 42 3.42 -3.83 -13.12
N GLN A 43 4.18 -4.49 -12.24
CA GLN A 43 3.65 -5.53 -11.36
C GLN A 43 2.63 -4.97 -10.37
N LEU A 44 2.84 -3.75 -9.86
CA LEU A 44 1.90 -3.06 -9.00
C LEU A 44 0.56 -2.80 -9.69
N ASN A 45 0.59 -2.31 -10.93
CA ASN A 45 -0.62 -2.04 -11.69
C ASN A 45 -1.37 -3.34 -12.06
N ASP A 46 -0.66 -4.38 -12.50
CA ASP A 46 -1.26 -5.68 -12.80
C ASP A 46 -1.91 -6.31 -11.56
N LEU A 47 -1.20 -6.32 -10.43
CA LEU A 47 -1.72 -6.88 -9.18
C LEU A 47 -2.91 -6.08 -8.65
N SER A 48 -2.80 -4.75 -8.64
CA SER A 48 -3.89 -3.87 -8.21
C SER A 48 -5.13 -4.14 -9.07
N GLY A 49 -5.01 -4.14 -10.40
CA GLY A 49 -6.12 -4.40 -11.30
C GLY A 49 -6.77 -5.79 -11.13
N LYS A 50 -5.97 -6.84 -10.90
CA LYS A 50 -6.48 -8.19 -10.57
C LYS A 50 -7.24 -8.20 -9.24
N THR A 51 -6.68 -7.54 -8.24
CA THR A 51 -7.27 -7.47 -6.89
C THR A 51 -8.58 -6.69 -6.92
N GLU A 52 -8.62 -5.53 -7.58
CA GLU A 52 -9.84 -4.73 -7.76
C GLU A 52 -11.00 -5.55 -8.34
N ARG A 53 -10.73 -6.36 -9.38
CA ARG A 53 -11.74 -7.24 -9.98
C ARG A 53 -12.25 -8.30 -9.01
N TYR A 54 -11.36 -8.87 -8.20
CA TYR A 54 -11.70 -9.91 -7.23
C TYR A 54 -12.56 -9.36 -6.10
N ILE A 55 -12.19 -8.21 -5.52
CA ILE A 55 -12.88 -7.63 -4.36
C ILE A 55 -14.01 -6.67 -4.74
N LYS A 56 -14.15 -6.33 -6.02
CA LYS A 56 -15.14 -5.36 -6.55
C LYS A 56 -15.04 -3.98 -5.88
N ARG A 57 -13.83 -3.54 -5.55
CA ARG A 57 -13.51 -2.22 -4.97
C ARG A 57 -12.33 -1.62 -5.70
N LYS A 58 -12.26 -0.28 -5.74
CA LYS A 58 -11.11 0.42 -6.35
C LYS A 58 -9.95 0.51 -5.37
N ILE A 59 -8.74 0.40 -5.88
CA ILE A 59 -7.50 0.49 -5.12
C ILE A 59 -6.73 1.69 -5.66
N ARG A 60 -6.40 2.63 -4.78
CA ARG A 60 -5.55 3.77 -5.11
C ARG A 60 -4.28 3.70 -4.29
N THR A 61 -3.14 3.74 -4.98
CA THR A 61 -1.83 3.55 -4.34
C THR A 61 -1.03 4.85 -4.35
N LEU A 62 -0.45 5.18 -3.21
CA LEU A 62 0.60 6.19 -3.07
C LEU A 62 1.92 5.48 -2.80
N VAL A 63 2.91 5.64 -3.68
CA VAL A 63 4.20 4.94 -3.58
C VAL A 63 5.30 5.92 -3.22
N PHE A 64 6.03 5.64 -2.14
CA PHE A 64 7.20 6.41 -1.70
C PHE A 64 8.45 5.52 -1.64
N SER A 65 9.60 6.09 -2.03
CA SER A 65 10.88 5.54 -1.60
C SER A 65 11.05 5.71 -0.09
N GLN A 66 11.94 4.93 0.51
CA GLN A 66 12.23 5.03 1.94
C GLN A 66 12.67 6.44 2.37
N GLU A 67 13.46 7.12 1.54
CA GLU A 67 13.89 8.50 1.80
C GLU A 67 12.71 9.48 1.76
N LYS A 68 11.84 9.36 0.75
CA LYS A 68 10.66 10.21 0.62
C LYS A 68 9.68 9.98 1.76
N TYR A 69 9.49 8.72 2.17
CA TYR A 69 8.66 8.36 3.31
C TYR A 69 9.15 9.04 4.59
N LYS A 70 10.46 8.96 4.89
CA LYS A 70 11.05 9.64 6.05
C LYS A 70 10.82 11.15 6.05
N LYS A 71 10.96 11.80 4.89
CA LYS A 71 10.69 13.24 4.74
C LYS A 71 9.22 13.60 4.97
N MET A 72 8.30 12.71 4.59
CA MET A 72 6.85 12.89 4.71
C MET A 72 6.26 12.43 6.05
N LEU A 73 7.07 11.85 6.95
CA LEU A 73 6.60 11.35 8.24
C LEU A 73 5.83 12.40 9.06
N PRO A 74 6.28 13.67 9.16
CA PRO A 74 5.55 14.69 9.91
C PRO A 74 4.12 14.92 9.39
N GLU A 75 3.91 14.90 8.08
CA GLU A 75 2.58 15.01 7.47
C GLU A 75 1.76 13.73 7.67
N LEU A 76 2.37 12.58 7.45
CA LEU A 76 1.72 11.27 7.54
C LEU A 76 1.33 10.89 8.97
N ASN A 77 1.96 11.48 9.99
CA ASN A 77 1.59 11.27 11.39
C ASN A 77 0.36 12.07 11.80
N ARG A 78 -0.07 13.06 11.00
CA ARG A 78 -1.29 13.85 11.28
C ARG A 78 -2.57 13.19 10.79
N ARG A 79 -2.48 12.03 10.11
CA ARG A 79 -3.61 11.31 9.52
C ARG A 79 -3.65 9.88 10.04
N ALA A 80 -4.84 9.29 10.08
CA ALA A 80 -4.98 7.87 10.37
C ALA A 80 -4.23 7.06 9.31
N LYS A 81 -3.41 6.13 9.79
CA LYS A 81 -2.78 5.09 8.99
C LYS A 81 -2.71 3.81 9.80
N VAL A 82 -3.08 2.70 9.18
CA VAL A 82 -3.05 1.38 9.82
C VAL A 82 -1.94 0.57 9.14
N PRO A 83 -0.90 0.11 9.86
CA PRO A 83 0.11 -0.76 9.29
C PRO A 83 -0.51 -2.10 8.90
N ILE A 84 -0.35 -2.50 7.64
CA ILE A 84 -0.87 -3.78 7.12
C ILE A 84 0.23 -4.73 6.67
N TRP A 85 1.44 -4.21 6.45
CA TRP A 85 2.62 -5.00 6.11
C TRP A 85 3.90 -4.30 6.54
N GLU A 86 4.85 -5.07 7.03
CA GLU A 86 6.23 -4.63 7.27
C GLU A 86 7.17 -5.79 6.95
N ASN A 87 8.14 -5.55 6.08
CA ASN A 87 9.17 -6.51 5.79
C ASN A 87 10.13 -6.58 6.97
N LYS A 88 10.05 -7.66 7.75
CA LYS A 88 11.05 -7.99 8.78
C LYS A 88 12.28 -8.52 8.07
N THR A 89 13.14 -7.60 7.63
CA THR A 89 14.51 -7.97 7.26
C THR A 89 15.30 -8.17 8.54
#